data_AF-Q9KM20-F1
#
_entry.id   AF-Q9KM20-F1
#
_cell.length_a   1.000
_cell.length_b   1.000
_cell.length_c   1.000
_cell.angle_alpha   90.00
_cell.angle_beta   90.00
_cell.angle_gamma   90.00
#
_symmetry.space_group_name_H-M   'P 1'
#
loop_
_entity.id
_entity.type
_entity.pdbx_description
1 polymer ?
#
loop_
_entity_poly.entity_id
_entity_poly.type
_entity_poly.pdbx_seq_one_letter_code
_entity_poly.pdbx_strand_id
1 'polypeptide(L)' 'MFDDLPTLTHAEQQVAVEKIQKLMAEGISTGEAIKIVAQQIREDKKAQNQGTH' A
#
# COMPACT_ATOMS: atom_id res chain seq x y z
N MET A 1 -6.50 12.16 9.40
CA MET A 1 -5.16 11.51 9.37
C MET A 1 -5.07 10.36 8.36
N PHE A 2 -6.18 9.91 7.75
CA PHE A 2 -6.18 8.89 6.69
C PHE A 2 -6.65 9.45 5.34
N ASP A 3 -6.87 10.76 5.24
CA ASP A 3 -7.47 11.42 4.07
C ASP A 3 -6.56 11.43 2.83
N ASP A 4 -5.27 11.16 3.01
CA ASP A 4 -4.28 11.02 1.92
C ASP A 4 -4.10 9.57 1.45
N LEU A 5 -4.93 8.63 1.92
CA LEU A 5 -4.92 7.29 1.35
C LEU A 5 -5.66 7.33 0.00
N PRO A 6 -4.98 7.04 -1.12
CA PRO A 6 -5.64 6.99 -2.41
C PRO A 6 -6.73 5.91 -2.37
N THR A 7 -7.82 6.12 -3.12
CA THR A 7 -8.86 5.11 -3.27
C THR A 7 -8.26 3.85 -3.89
N LEU A 8 -8.36 2.74 -3.16
CA LEU A 8 -7.89 1.43 -3.61
C LEU A 8 -9.05 0.64 -4.19
N THR A 9 -8.82 0.04 -5.35
CA THR A 9 -9.71 -0.99 -5.89
C THR A 9 -9.75 -2.22 -4.98
N HIS A 10 -10.78 -3.07 -5.08
CA HIS A 10 -10.84 -4.32 -4.32
C HIS A 10 -9.59 -5.21 -4.54
N ALA A 11 -9.05 -5.21 -5.77
CA ALA A 11 -7.82 -5.95 -6.07
C ALA A 11 -6.59 -5.36 -5.35
N GLU A 12 -6.44 -4.04 -5.35
CA GLU A 12 -5.36 -3.37 -4.62
C GLU A 12 -5.46 -3.56 -3.12
N GLN A 13 -6.67 -3.58 -2.56
CA GLN A 13 -6.91 -3.88 -1.14
C GLN A 13 -6.46 -5.30 -0.79
N GLN A 14 -6.82 -6.30 -1.61
CA GLN A 14 -6.40 -7.68 -1.40
C GLN A 14 -4.87 -7.82 -1.44
N VAL A 15 -4.23 -7.21 -2.44
CA VAL A 15 -2.76 -7.21 -2.57
C VAL A 15 -2.10 -6.51 -1.36
N ALA A 16 -2.69 -5.41 -0.86
CA ALA A 16 -2.18 -4.72 0.31
C ALA A 16 -2.21 -5.61 1.56
N VAL A 17 -3.32 -6.34 1.78
CA VAL A 17 -3.45 -7.28 2.90
C VAL A 17 -2.44 -8.41 2.79
N GLU A 18 -2.29 -9.03 1.61
CA GLU A 18 -1.32 -10.09 1.38
C GLU A 18 0.12 -9.62 1.63
N LYS A 19 0.46 -8.41 1.18
CA LYS A 19 1.78 -7.80 1.46
C LYS A 19 2.00 -7.57 2.95
N ILE A 20 1.00 -7.03 3.66
CA ILE A 20 1.09 -6.82 5.11
C ILE A 20 1.30 -8.16 5.83
N GLN A 21 0.53 -9.19 5.48
CA GLN A 21 0.65 -10.52 6.08
C GLN A 21 2.03 -11.15 5.81
N LYS A 22 2.55 -11.00 4.59
CA LYS A 22 3.90 -11.47 4.25
C LYS A 22 4.98 -10.78 5.09
N LEU A 23 4.94 -9.45 5.19
CA LEU A 23 5.89 -8.69 6.02
C LEU A 23 5.79 -9.09 7.50
N MET A 24 4.58 -9.30 8.01
CA MET A 24 4.37 -9.81 9.36
C MET A 24 4.95 -11.22 9.57
N ALA A 25 4.83 -12.11 8.58
CA ALA A 25 5.43 -13.45 8.62
C ALA A 25 6.97 -13.40 8.59
N GLU A 26 7.54 -12.36 7.98
CA GLU A 26 8.98 -12.06 8.00
C GLU A 26 9.46 -11.45 9.33
N GLY A 27 8.55 -11.23 10.29
CA GLY A 27 8.86 -10.68 11.61
C GLY A 27 8.76 -9.16 11.71
N ILE A 28 8.27 -8.48 10.68
CA ILE A 28 8.06 -7.02 10.69
C ILE A 28 6.81 -6.70 11.52
N SER A 29 6.89 -5.65 12.36
CA SER A 29 5.75 -5.22 13.16
C SER A 29 4.57 -4.78 12.28
N THR A 30 3.33 -5.01 12.72
CA THR A 30 2.13 -4.63 11.95
C THR A 30 2.12 -3.15 11.55
N GLY A 31 2.52 -2.25 12.47
CA GLY A 31 2.58 -0.81 12.18
C GLY A 31 3.60 -0.46 11.10
N GLU A 32 4.77 -1.09 11.12
CA GLU A 32 5.80 -0.90 10.10
C GLU A 32 5.39 -1.52 8.76
N ALA A 33 4.80 -2.71 8.77
CA ALA A 33 4.27 -3.36 7.58
C ALA A 33 3.20 -2.49 6.89
N ILE A 34 2.27 -1.92 7.66
CA ILE A 34 1.27 -0.98 7.16
C ILE A 34 1.95 0.26 6.55
N LYS A 35 2.97 0.82 7.22
CA LYS A 35 3.70 2.00 6.73
C LYS A 35 4.39 1.72 5.38
N ILE A 36 5.05 0.56 5.26
CA ILE A 36 5.72 0.12 4.02
C ILE A 36 4.70 -0.02 2.89
N VAL A 37 3.59 -0.73 3.14
CA VAL A 37 2.55 -0.95 2.12
C VAL A 37 1.85 0.34 1.73
N ALA A 38 1.54 1.22 2.69
CA ALA A 38 0.96 2.53 2.40
C ALA A 38 1.90 3.42 1.58
N GLN A 39 3.21 3.35 1.81
CA GLN A 39 4.20 4.07 1.01
C GLN A 39 4.23 3.54 -0.43
N GLN A 40 4.29 2.22 -0.60
CA GLN A 40 4.26 1.59 -1.92
C GLN A 40 3.00 2.00 -2.71
N ILE A 41 1.83 1.96 -2.07
CA ILE A 41 0.57 2.36 -2.67
C ILE A 41 0.60 3.82 -3.16
N ARG A 42 1.16 4.74 -2.36
CA ARG A 42 1.29 6.15 -2.76
C ARG A 42 2.22 6.32 -3.96
N GLU A 43 3.33 5.59 -3.99
CA GLU A 43 4.28 5.61 -5.10
C GLU A 43 3.67 5.07 -6.39
N ASP A 44 2.98 3.92 -6.31
CA ASP A 44 2.30 3.29 -7.44
C ASP A 44 1.22 4.22 -8.02
N LYS A 45 0.42 4.87 -7.15
CA LYS A 45 -0.62 5.83 -7.57
C LYS A 45 -0.05 7.11 -8.15
N LYS A 46 1.08 7.60 -7.60
CA LYS A 46 1.79 8.76 -8.16
C LYS A 46 2.35 8.44 -9.54
N ALA A 47 2.92 7.26 -9.74
CA ALA A 47 3.40 6.81 -11.05
C ALA A 47 2.26 6.66 -12.06
N GLN A 48 1.11 6.09 -11.65
CA GLN A 48 -0.07 5.99 -12.50
C GLN A 48 -0.60 7.36 -12.93
N ASN A 49 -0.73 8.32 -12.00
CA ASN A 49 -1.21 9.66 -12.33
C ASN A 49 -0.21 10.50 -13.15
N GLN A 50 1.09 10.17 -13.12
CA GLN A 50 2.11 10.87 -13.93
C GLN A 50 2.27 10.29 -15.34
N GLY A 51 1.66 9.13 -15.64
CA GLY A 51 1.76 8.45 -16.93
C GLY A 51 0.77 8.88 -18.01
N THR A 52 -0.18 9.77 -17.72
CA THR A 52 -1.13 10.30 -18.72
C THR A 52 -0.67 11.65 -19.25
N HIS A 53 0.29 11.62 -20.17
CA HIS A 53 0.47 12.62 -21.23
C HIS A 53 0.05 11.99 -22.55
#